data_AF-A0A5Q0CBI6-F1
#
_entry.id   AF-A0A5Q0CBI6-F1
#
_cell.length_a   1.000
_cell.length_b   1.000
_cell.length_c   1.000
_cell.angle_alpha   90.00
_cell.angle_beta   90.00
_cell.angle_gamma   90.00
#
_symmetry.space_group_name_H-M   'P 1'
#
loop_
_entity.id
_entity.type
_entity.pdbx_description
1 polymer ?
#
loop_
_entity_poly.entity_id
_entity_poly.type
_entity_poly.pdbx_seq_one_letter_code
_entity_poly.pdbx_strand_id
1 'polypeptide(L)' 'MTSKSVWTADAAAGNLVRVLKQARESGPQEIQDETGVYVLKAVGKNSKDDVASSLLKLRPKQKP' A
#
# COMPACT_ATOMS: atom_id res chain seq x y z
N MET A 1 4.03 -24.79 -5.75
CA MET A 1 4.89 -23.85 -6.50
C MET A 1 4.17 -22.51 -6.56
N THR A 2 4.48 -21.59 -5.65
CA THR A 2 3.91 -20.22 -5.68
C THR A 2 4.75 -19.38 -6.62
N SER A 3 4.33 -19.32 -7.89
CA SER A 3 4.90 -18.42 -8.89
C SER A 3 4.67 -16.97 -8.44
N LYS A 4 5.65 -16.38 -7.75
CA LYS A 4 5.73 -14.93 -7.55
C LYS A 4 5.72 -14.30 -8.93
N SER A 5 4.63 -13.63 -9.30
CA SER A 5 4.54 -12.91 -10.55
C SER A 5 5.44 -11.68 -10.45
N VAL A 6 6.65 -11.79 -10.99
CA VAL A 6 7.61 -10.69 -11.12
C VAL A 6 7.20 -9.86 -12.34
N TRP A 7 7.11 -8.55 -12.16
CA TRP A 7 6.78 -7.60 -13.22
C TRP A 7 8.05 -7.13 -13.92
N THR A 8 8.00 -6.90 -15.24
CA THR A 8 9.01 -6.03 -15.88
C THR A 8 8.62 -4.57 -15.66
N ALA A 9 9.59 -3.65 -15.70
CA ALA A 9 9.30 -2.21 -15.57
C ALA A 9 8.29 -1.72 -16.61
N ASP A 10 8.41 -2.13 -17.87
CA ASP A 10 7.45 -1.80 -18.93
C ASP A 10 6.04 -2.33 -18.66
N ALA A 11 5.93 -3.60 -18.22
CA ALA A 11 4.64 -4.19 -17.90
C ALA A 11 3.98 -3.51 -16.69
N ALA A 12 4.79 -3.15 -15.69
CA ALA A 12 4.34 -2.41 -14.52
C ALA A 12 3.88 -0.99 -14.89
N ALA A 13 4.60 -0.30 -15.79
CA ALA A 13 4.21 1.01 -16.28
C ALA A 13 2.88 0.97 -17.05
N GLY A 14 2.71 -0.01 -17.95
CA GLY A 14 1.46 -0.21 -18.70
C GLY A 14 0.28 -0.66 -17.84
N ASN A 15 0.52 -1.16 -16.62
CA ASN A 15 -0.51 -1.71 -15.73
C ASN A 15 -0.45 -1.15 -14.30
N LEU A 16 0.02 0.09 -14.13
CA LEU A 16 0.37 0.63 -12.82
C LEU A 16 -0.74 0.48 -11.78
N VAL A 17 -1.99 0.76 -12.15
CA VAL A 17 -3.17 0.63 -11.27
C VAL A 17 -3.33 -0.81 -10.75
N ARG A 18 -3.13 -1.80 -11.61
CA ARG A 18 -3.22 -3.22 -11.25
C ARG A 18 -2.08 -3.62 -10.31
N VAL A 19 -0.86 -3.17 -10.58
CA VAL A 19 0.30 -3.43 -9.72
C VAL A 19 0.09 -2.83 -8.32
N LEU A 20 -0.40 -1.60 -8.24
CA LEU A 20 -0.74 -0.95 -6.96
C LEU A 20 -1.84 -1.71 -6.21
N LYS A 21 -2.88 -2.18 -6.91
CA LYS A 21 -3.95 -2.99 -6.31
C LYS A 21 -3.40 -4.30 -5.74
N GLN A 22 -2.59 -5.02 -6.50
CA GLN A 22 -1.96 -6.26 -6.05
C GLN A 22 -1.00 -6.02 -4.88
N ALA A 23 -0.25 -4.92 -4.91
CA ALA A 23 0.61 -4.53 -3.79
C ALA A 23 -0.15 -4.37 -2.46
N ARG A 24 -1.41 -3.90 -2.56
CA ARG A 24 -2.30 -3.70 -1.42
C ARG A 24 -3.02 -4.98 -0.99
N GLU A 25 -3.46 -5.80 -1.93
CA GLU A 25 -4.31 -6.98 -1.66
C GLU A 25 -3.50 -8.26 -1.43
N SER A 26 -2.44 -8.45 -2.22
CA SER A 26 -1.63 -9.68 -2.25
C SER A 26 -0.25 -9.51 -1.60
N GLY A 27 0.10 -8.30 -1.18
CA GLY A 27 1.40 -7.98 -0.59
C GLY A 27 2.42 -7.44 -1.61
N PRO A 28 3.67 -7.20 -1.21
CA PRO A 28 4.67 -6.52 -2.03
C PRO A 28 4.84 -7.14 -3.43
N GLN A 29 5.00 -6.29 -4.44
CA GLN A 29 5.22 -6.69 -5.82
C GLN A 29 6.68 -6.45 -6.21
N GLU A 30 7.30 -7.44 -6.85
CA GLU A 30 8.66 -7.34 -7.38
C GLU A 30 8.59 -6.85 -8.83
N ILE A 31 9.40 -5.83 -9.15
CA ILE A 31 9.52 -5.23 -10.48
C ILE A 31 10.99 -5.31 -10.89
N GLN A 32 11.29 -5.79 -12.09
CA GLN A 32 12.65 -5.96 -12.60
C GLN A 32 12.86 -5.18 -13.90
N ASP A 33 14.04 -4.59 -14.05
CA ASP A 33 14.55 -4.06 -15.30
C ASP A 33 16.05 -4.38 -15.47
N GLU A 34 16.68 -3.77 -16.47
CA GLU A 34 18.11 -3.91 -16.75
C GLU A 34 19.02 -3.37 -15.64
N THR A 35 18.50 -2.49 -14.78
CA THR A 35 19.24 -1.85 -13.69
C THR A 35 19.14 -2.63 -12.38
N GLY A 36 18.06 -3.41 -12.19
CA GLY A 36 17.94 -4.31 -11.05
C GLY A 36 16.51 -4.73 -10.71
N VAL A 37 16.33 -5.13 -9.44
CA VAL A 37 15.05 -5.59 -8.89
C VAL A 37 14.59 -4.61 -7.81
N TYR A 38 13.34 -4.16 -7.95
CA TYR A 38 12.65 -3.23 -7.08
C TYR A 38 11.47 -3.90 -6.39
N VAL A 39 11.13 -3.44 -5.18
CA VAL A 39 9.98 -3.94 -4.43
C VAL A 39 8.99 -2.81 -4.16
N LEU A 40 7.80 -2.92 -4.76
CA LEU A 40 6.71 -1.98 -4.52
C LEU A 40 5.81 -2.50 -3.39
N LYS A 41 5.71 -1.72 -2.31
CA LYS A 41 4.95 -2.06 -1.10
C LYS A 41 3.95 -0.96 -0.77
N ALA A 42 2.70 -1.35 -0.47
CA ALA A 42 1.72 -0.43 0.09
C ALA A 42 2.10 -0.05 1.53
N VAL A 43 2.22 1.25 1.82
CA VAL A 43 2.70 1.76 3.13
C VAL A 43 1.57 1.90 4.15
N GLY A 44 0.31 1.94 3.71
CA GLY A 44 -0.85 1.99 4.61
C GLY A 44 -2.16 2.17 3.87
N LYS A 45 -3.29 2.07 4.59
CA LYS A 45 -4.57 2.59 4.10
C LYS A 45 -4.54 4.10 4.32
N ASN A 46 -5.09 4.87 3.38
CA ASN A 46 -5.57 6.22 3.66
C ASN A 46 -6.71 6.08 4.70
N SER A 47 -6.37 5.85 5.96
CA SER A 47 -7.30 5.97 7.07
C SER A 47 -7.43 7.47 7.29
N LYS A 48 -8.43 8.08 6.65
CA LYS A 48 -9.03 9.29 7.17
C LYS A 48 -9.80 8.87 8.43
N ASP A 49 -9.12 8.39 9.46
CA ASP A 49 -9.70 8.52 10.79
C ASP A 49 -9.74 10.02 11.02
N ASP A 50 -10.94 10.55 10.82
CA ASP A 50 -11.29 11.94 10.96
C ASP A 50 -10.58 12.46 12.21
N VAL A 51 -9.61 13.35 12.04
CA VAL A 51 -8.77 13.84 13.17
C VAL A 51 -9.70 14.39 14.27
N ALA A 52 -10.87 14.90 13.88
CA ALA A 52 -11.98 15.25 14.75
C ALA A 52 -12.45 14.09 15.67
N SER A 53 -12.61 12.88 15.14
CA SER A 53 -13.01 11.68 15.90
C SER A 53 -11.94 11.24 16.90
N SER A 54 -10.66 11.40 16.55
CA SER A 54 -9.54 11.10 17.45
C SER A 54 -9.40 12.14 18.57
N LEU A 55 -9.63 13.42 18.27
CA LEU A 55 -9.65 14.50 19.27
C LEU A 55 -10.85 14.40 20.23
N LEU A 56 -12.00 13.93 19.76
CA LEU A 56 -13.18 13.67 20.61
C LEU A 56 -12.92 12.58 21.67
N LYS A 57 -12.12 11.55 21.34
CA LYS A 57 -11.73 10.48 22.27
C LYS A 57 -10.74 10.95 23.35
N LEU A 58 -10.00 12.04 23.09
CA LEU A 58 -9.05 12.64 24.02
C LEU A 58 -9.68 13.70 24.93
N ARG A 59 -10.99 14.02 24.77
CA ARG A 59 -11.64 14.94 25.70
C ARG A 59 -11.63 14.32 27.11
N PRO A 60 -11.12 15.04 28.12
CA PRO A 60 -11.23 14.61 29.50
C PRO A 60 -12.71 14.39 29.82
N LYS A 61 -13.08 13.18 30.26
CA LYS A 61 -14.40 12.96 30.82
C LYS A 61 -14.46 13.82 32.08
N GLN A 62 -15.16 14.95 32.02
CA GLN A 62 -15.52 15.70 33.21
C GLN A 62 -16.31 14.73 34.09
N LYS A 63 -15.67 14.29 35.17
CA LYS A 63 -16.31 13.47 36.20
C LYS A 63 -17.36 14.35 36.89
N PRO A 64 -18.58 13.85 37.12
CA PRO A 64 -19.64 14.62 37.80
C PRO A 64 -19.24 14.98 39.23
#